data_AF-A0A962GIL9-F1
#
_entry.id   AF-A0A962GIL9-F1
#
_cell.length_a   1.000
_cell.length_b   1.000
_cell.length_c   1.000
_cell.angle_alpha   90.00
_cell.angle_beta   90.00
_cell.angle_gamma   90.00
#
_symmetry.space_group_name_H-M   'P 1'
#
loop_
_entity.id
_entity.type
_entity.pdbx_description
1 polymer ?
#
loop_
_entity_poly.entity_id
_entity_poly.type
_entity_poly.pdbx_seq_one_letter_code
_entity_poly.pdbx_strand_id
1 'polypeptide(L)'
;MNIVIENFENNTSTAAKQYMSGGGHVMKAGDFTQSKELFNHALAIMEDTPENYIYPMHTIYLDMALMAILQNDDQAYLEYSQKMHATGFQPKAGNSQNLMVWMDAIWAIKQGQGDRKNLIESLTIQLTREDGIPEYNQLYLILAQATLSFYQKDYQQAQHFNELALAYWEKLPRHYLHFKYYAEQLDKKIKNS
;
A
#
# COMPACT_ATOMS: atom_id res chain seq x y z
N MET A 1 -13.73 7.09 -46.04
CA MET A 1 -13.73 8.15 -45.01
C MET A 1 -12.32 8.17 -44.43
N ASN A 2 -11.50 9.13 -44.84
CA ASN A 2 -10.12 9.25 -44.36
C ASN A 2 -10.17 9.89 -42.98
N ILE A 3 -9.72 9.18 -41.96
CA ILE A 3 -9.53 9.74 -40.62
C ILE A 3 -8.19 10.46 -40.65
N VAL A 4 -8.25 11.78 -40.59
CA VAL A 4 -7.09 12.65 -40.41
C VAL A 4 -6.58 12.43 -38.98
N ILE A 5 -5.33 12.00 -38.86
CA ILE A 5 -4.60 11.91 -37.59
C ILE A 5 -4.07 13.32 -37.32
N GLU A 6 -4.84 14.12 -36.59
CA GLU A 6 -4.40 15.43 -36.09
C GLU A 6 -3.57 15.24 -34.80
N ASN A 7 -2.35 15.79 -34.82
CA ASN A 7 -1.38 16.04 -33.75
C ASN A 7 -1.67 15.46 -32.34
N PHE A 8 -0.93 14.39 -32.01
CA PHE A 8 -1.05 13.56 -30.80
C PHE A 8 -0.32 14.08 -29.55
N GLU A 9 0.32 15.25 -29.58
CA GLU A 9 1.12 15.75 -28.43
C GLU A 9 0.27 16.08 -27.18
N ASN A 10 -1.05 16.24 -27.31
CA ASN A 10 -1.96 16.52 -26.19
C ASN A 10 -2.65 15.28 -25.58
N ASN A 11 -2.35 14.05 -26.04
CA ASN A 11 -3.08 12.84 -25.62
C ASN A 11 -2.31 11.96 -24.60
N THR A 12 -1.01 12.17 -24.42
CA THR A 12 -0.16 11.33 -23.57
C THR A 12 -0.45 11.53 -22.07
N SER A 13 -0.62 12.78 -21.63
CA SER A 13 -0.96 13.08 -20.21
C SER A 13 -2.32 12.53 -19.80
N THR A 14 -3.31 12.61 -20.69
CA THR A 14 -4.65 12.07 -20.45
C THR A 14 -4.60 10.54 -20.37
N ALA A 15 -3.90 9.88 -21.29
CA ALA A 15 -3.70 8.43 -21.25
C ALA A 15 -3.00 7.97 -19.96
N ALA A 16 -1.93 8.65 -19.53
CA ALA A 16 -1.23 8.32 -18.29
C ALA A 16 -2.15 8.36 -17.06
N LYS A 17 -3.00 9.40 -16.95
CA LYS A 17 -3.99 9.53 -15.87
C LYS A 17 -5.09 8.47 -15.92
N GLN A 18 -5.53 8.10 -17.12
CA GLN A 18 -6.50 7.04 -17.33
C GLN A 18 -5.95 5.69 -16.90
N TYR A 19 -4.73 5.35 -17.31
CA TYR A 19 -4.06 4.12 -16.90
C TYR A 19 -3.84 4.08 -15.38
N MET A 20 -3.34 5.16 -14.78
CA MET A 20 -3.18 5.27 -13.33
C MET A 20 -4.50 5.05 -12.59
N SER A 21 -5.57 5.72 -13.04
CA SER A 21 -6.89 5.63 -12.39
C SER A 21 -7.49 4.23 -12.57
N GLY A 22 -7.36 3.65 -13.77
CA GLY A 22 -7.75 2.27 -14.06
C GLY A 22 -7.02 1.27 -13.18
N GLY A 23 -5.70 1.39 -13.05
CA GLY A 23 -4.87 0.56 -12.16
C GLY A 23 -5.37 0.61 -10.72
N GLY A 24 -5.59 1.81 -10.18
CA GLY A 24 -6.13 1.97 -8.83
C GLY A 24 -7.53 1.38 -8.64
N HIS A 25 -8.40 1.44 -9.65
CA HIS A 25 -9.74 0.82 -9.60
C HIS A 25 -9.67 -0.71 -9.62
N VAL A 26 -8.85 -1.27 -10.50
CA VAL A 26 -8.65 -2.72 -10.65
C VAL A 26 -7.95 -3.31 -9.43
N MET A 27 -6.97 -2.59 -8.85
CA MET A 27 -6.35 -2.94 -7.57
C MET A 27 -7.40 -3.04 -6.45
N LYS A 28 -8.30 -2.06 -6.37
CA LYS A 28 -9.42 -2.05 -5.41
C LYS A 28 -10.48 -3.11 -5.72
N ALA A 29 -10.42 -3.81 -6.84
CA ALA A 29 -11.23 -4.99 -7.09
C ALA A 29 -10.49 -6.30 -6.73
N GLY A 30 -9.20 -6.22 -6.38
CA GLY A 30 -8.35 -7.35 -6.04
C GLY A 30 -7.61 -7.98 -7.22
N ASP A 31 -7.73 -7.43 -8.43
CA ASP A 31 -6.98 -7.92 -9.60
C ASP A 31 -5.61 -7.22 -9.69
N PHE A 32 -4.65 -7.74 -8.93
CA PHE A 32 -3.31 -7.15 -8.87
C PHE A 32 -2.51 -7.33 -10.17
N THR A 33 -2.82 -8.35 -10.98
CA THR A 33 -2.15 -8.57 -12.26
C THR A 33 -2.52 -7.46 -13.24
N GLN A 34 -3.82 -7.25 -13.48
CA GLN A 34 -4.28 -6.21 -14.40
C GLN A 34 -3.96 -4.81 -13.86
N SER A 35 -4.04 -4.60 -12.54
CA SER A 35 -3.60 -3.35 -11.90
C SER A 35 -2.15 -3.01 -12.25
N LYS A 36 -1.24 -3.99 -12.09
CA LYS A 36 0.18 -3.83 -12.40
C LYS A 36 0.42 -3.50 -13.87
N GLU A 37 -0.29 -4.14 -14.79
CA GLU A 37 -0.21 -3.84 -16.23
C GLU A 37 -0.61 -2.39 -16.53
N LEU A 38 -1.72 -1.93 -15.98
CA LEU A 38 -2.19 -0.54 -16.15
C LEU A 38 -1.21 0.47 -15.54
N PHE A 39 -0.69 0.19 -14.35
CA PHE A 39 0.34 1.05 -13.75
C PHE A 39 1.63 1.09 -14.57
N ASN A 40 2.08 -0.03 -15.14
CA ASN A 40 3.24 -0.05 -16.04
C ASN A 40 3.01 0.80 -17.30
N HIS A 41 1.81 0.77 -17.88
CA HIS A 41 1.46 1.66 -19.00
C HIS A 41 1.47 3.14 -18.60
N ALA A 42 0.97 3.47 -17.41
CA ALA A 42 1.03 4.84 -16.89
C ALA A 42 2.48 5.29 -16.70
N LEU A 43 3.31 4.47 -16.04
CA LEU A 43 4.72 4.76 -15.77
C LEU A 43 5.52 4.93 -17.06
N ALA A 44 5.31 4.07 -18.07
CA ALA A 44 6.00 4.18 -19.35
C ALA A 44 5.79 5.55 -20.04
N ILE A 45 4.64 6.21 -19.79
CA ILE A 45 4.37 7.56 -20.28
C ILE A 45 4.97 8.63 -19.35
N MET A 46 4.84 8.43 -18.03
CA MET A 46 5.28 9.43 -17.04
C MET A 46 6.80 9.54 -16.94
N GLU A 47 7.52 8.43 -17.12
CA GLU A 47 8.98 8.37 -17.04
C GLU A 47 9.69 9.08 -18.22
N ASP A 48 8.96 9.35 -19.31
CA ASP A 48 9.47 10.14 -20.44
C ASP A 48 9.58 11.65 -20.09
N THR A 49 8.74 12.12 -19.17
CA THR A 49 8.72 13.54 -18.70
C THR A 49 8.48 13.63 -17.18
N PRO A 50 9.39 13.06 -16.36
CA PRO A 50 9.15 12.76 -14.95
C PRO A 50 8.87 13.99 -14.08
N GLU A 51 9.40 15.16 -14.45
CA GLU A 51 9.18 16.44 -13.76
C GLU A 51 7.70 16.85 -13.72
N ASN A 52 6.90 16.41 -14.70
CA ASN A 52 5.46 16.68 -14.76
C ASN A 52 4.63 15.70 -13.93
N TYR A 53 5.25 14.61 -13.45
CA TYR A 53 4.55 13.45 -12.89
C TYR A 53 5.12 12.97 -11.56
N ILE A 54 5.95 13.76 -10.87
CA ILE A 54 6.52 13.40 -9.56
C ILE A 54 5.47 12.81 -8.60
N TYR A 55 4.35 13.51 -8.40
CA TYR A 55 3.29 13.05 -7.51
C TYR A 55 2.51 11.81 -8.04
N PRO A 56 2.05 11.78 -9.31
CA PRO A 56 1.47 10.58 -9.91
C PRO A 56 2.37 9.34 -9.84
N MET A 57 3.65 9.47 -10.19
CA MET A 57 4.61 8.36 -10.14
C MET A 57 4.80 7.87 -8.70
N HIS A 58 4.94 8.79 -7.74
CA HIS A 58 5.02 8.43 -6.33
C HIS A 58 3.80 7.62 -5.89
N THR A 59 2.60 8.04 -6.29
CA THR A 59 1.34 7.35 -5.96
C THR A 59 1.29 5.95 -6.58
N ILE A 60 1.70 5.81 -7.84
CA ILE A 60 1.77 4.49 -8.49
C ILE A 60 2.77 3.59 -7.75
N TYR A 61 3.96 4.08 -7.44
CA TYR A 61 4.96 3.29 -6.73
C TYR A 61 4.51 2.90 -5.31
N LEU A 62 3.79 3.78 -4.61
CA LEU A 62 3.16 3.47 -3.33
C LEU A 62 2.15 2.32 -3.46
N ASP A 63 1.28 2.37 -4.46
CA ASP A 63 0.28 1.33 -4.72
C ASP A 63 0.93 0.00 -5.15
N MET A 64 2.00 0.05 -5.96
CA MET A 64 2.77 -1.14 -6.34
C MET A 64 3.52 -1.76 -5.16
N ALA A 65 4.09 -0.96 -4.27
CA ALA A 65 4.71 -1.45 -3.03
C ALA A 65 3.66 -2.09 -2.10
N LEU A 66 2.46 -1.50 -2.01
CA LEU A 66 1.35 -2.09 -1.26
C LEU A 66 0.94 -3.45 -1.85
N MET A 67 0.75 -3.54 -3.17
CA MET A 67 0.45 -4.82 -3.83
C MET A 67 1.51 -5.88 -3.51
N ALA A 68 2.80 -5.51 -3.51
CA ALA A 68 3.88 -6.42 -3.15
C ALA A 68 3.79 -6.93 -1.70
N ILE A 69 3.46 -6.07 -0.73
CA ILE A 69 3.19 -6.49 0.67
C ILE A 69 2.03 -7.50 0.75
N LEU A 70 0.94 -7.24 0.02
CA LEU A 70 -0.24 -8.10 -0.02
C LEU A 70 0.05 -9.47 -0.66
N GLN A 71 0.92 -9.49 -1.67
CA GLN A 71 1.34 -10.71 -2.38
C GLN A 71 2.49 -11.44 -1.69
N ASN A 72 3.07 -10.86 -0.63
CA ASN A 72 4.30 -11.34 0.01
C ASN A 72 5.50 -11.43 -0.95
N ASP A 73 5.61 -10.45 -1.85
CA ASP A 73 6.74 -10.29 -2.76
C ASP A 73 7.72 -9.25 -2.18
N ASP A 74 8.65 -9.70 -1.35
CA ASP A 74 9.61 -8.82 -0.66
C ASP A 74 10.57 -8.13 -1.63
N GLN A 75 10.89 -8.77 -2.77
CA GLN A 75 11.76 -8.19 -3.78
C GLN A 75 11.05 -7.04 -4.50
N ALA A 76 9.80 -7.24 -4.91
CA ALA A 76 9.00 -6.18 -5.51
C ALA A 76 8.73 -5.04 -4.53
N TYR A 77 8.52 -5.33 -3.24
CA TYR A 77 8.37 -4.29 -2.22
C TYR A 77 9.59 -3.37 -2.18
N LEU A 78 10.79 -3.95 -2.10
CA LEU A 78 12.04 -3.19 -2.07
C LEU A 78 12.23 -2.35 -3.33
N GLU A 79 11.98 -2.94 -4.50
CA GLU A 79 12.08 -2.22 -5.78
C GLU A 79 11.15 -1.01 -5.82
N TYR A 80 9.87 -1.19 -5.53
CA TYR A 80 8.89 -0.12 -5.63
C TYR A 80 9.00 0.90 -4.50
N SER A 81 9.42 0.50 -3.29
CA SER A 81 9.75 1.42 -2.22
C SER A 81 10.93 2.33 -2.60
N GLN A 82 12.01 1.75 -3.17
CA GLN A 82 13.15 2.54 -3.66
C GLN A 82 12.74 3.51 -4.77
N LYS A 83 11.94 3.07 -5.74
CA LYS A 83 11.42 3.94 -6.81
C LYS A 83 10.51 5.04 -6.28
N MET A 84 9.62 4.72 -5.33
CA MET A 84 8.77 5.69 -4.63
C MET A 84 9.62 6.77 -3.95
N HIS A 85 10.66 6.39 -3.19
CA HIS A 85 11.56 7.34 -2.54
C HIS A 85 12.39 8.15 -3.55
N ALA A 86 12.83 7.53 -4.65
CA ALA A 86 13.59 8.19 -5.71
C ALA A 86 12.83 9.32 -6.42
N THR A 87 11.50 9.34 -6.35
CA THR A 87 10.69 10.48 -6.85
C THR A 87 10.99 11.79 -6.11
N GLY A 88 11.55 11.72 -4.89
CA GLY A 88 11.79 12.89 -4.03
C GLY A 88 10.51 13.51 -3.46
N PHE A 89 9.32 12.96 -3.77
CA PHE A 89 8.08 13.44 -3.20
C PHE A 89 7.98 13.07 -1.72
N GLN A 90 7.68 14.07 -0.89
CA GLN A 90 7.44 13.89 0.55
C GLN A 90 5.94 14.12 0.80
N PRO A 91 5.15 13.06 1.05
CA PRO A 91 3.75 13.24 1.36
C PRO A 91 3.60 14.05 2.64
N LYS A 92 2.66 15.00 2.63
CA LYS A 92 2.24 15.67 3.86
C LYS A 92 1.65 14.64 4.82
N ALA A 93 1.76 14.92 6.12
CA ALA A 93 1.13 14.11 7.16
C ALA A 93 -0.33 13.79 6.80
N GLY A 94 -0.67 12.51 6.76
CA GLY A 94 -1.94 12.04 6.21
C GLY A 94 -1.87 10.60 5.73
N ASN A 95 -2.89 10.16 4.98
CA ASN A 95 -3.09 8.75 4.67
C ASN A 95 -1.93 8.11 3.90
N SER A 96 -1.36 8.80 2.90
CA SER A 96 -0.23 8.28 2.13
C SER A 96 1.02 8.09 2.99
N GLN A 97 1.36 9.07 3.83
CA GLN A 97 2.48 8.95 4.76
C GLN A 97 2.25 7.81 5.76
N ASN A 98 1.05 7.72 6.33
CA ASN A 98 0.70 6.67 7.28
C ASN A 98 0.77 5.27 6.66
N LEU A 99 0.34 5.13 5.40
CA LEU A 99 0.44 3.89 4.65
C LEU A 99 1.90 3.49 4.41
N MET A 100 2.78 4.42 4.00
CA MET A 100 4.21 4.16 3.83
C MET A 100 4.84 3.61 5.12
N VAL A 101 4.62 4.33 6.22
CA VAL A 101 5.19 3.98 7.53
C VAL A 101 4.69 2.62 8.00
N TRP A 102 3.42 2.32 7.77
CA TRP A 102 2.88 0.99 8.06
C TRP A 102 3.52 -0.09 7.20
N MET A 103 3.69 0.12 5.89
CA MET A 103 4.32 -0.88 5.02
C MET A 103 5.77 -1.15 5.42
N ASP A 104 6.53 -0.11 5.77
CA ASP A 104 7.90 -0.25 6.27
C ASP A 104 7.94 -1.05 7.57
N ALA A 105 7.02 -0.78 8.51
CA ALA A 105 6.92 -1.54 9.75
C ALA A 105 6.57 -3.02 9.49
N ILE A 106 5.60 -3.29 8.59
CA ILE A 106 5.24 -4.65 8.21
C ILE A 106 6.42 -5.38 7.59
N TRP A 107 7.10 -4.76 6.62
CA TRP A 107 8.25 -5.37 5.97
C TRP A 107 9.37 -5.66 6.97
N ALA A 108 9.71 -4.70 7.84
CA ALA A 108 10.74 -4.89 8.85
C ALA A 108 10.38 -6.00 9.86
N ILE A 109 9.12 -6.10 10.29
CA ILE A 109 8.63 -7.22 11.13
C ILE A 109 8.85 -8.56 10.41
N LYS A 110 8.43 -8.67 9.14
CA LYS A 110 8.56 -9.88 8.33
C LYS A 110 10.02 -10.31 8.19
N GLN A 111 10.93 -9.35 7.95
CA GLN A 111 12.36 -9.62 7.80
C GLN A 111 13.07 -9.87 9.14
N GLY A 112 12.40 -9.70 10.28
CA GLY A 112 13.07 -9.76 11.58
C GLY A 112 14.10 -8.66 11.79
N GLN A 113 13.93 -7.53 11.11
CA GLN A 113 14.83 -6.40 11.21
C GLN A 113 14.44 -5.47 12.36
N GLY A 114 15.48 -4.96 13.03
CA GLY A 114 15.33 -4.04 14.14
C GLY A 114 14.69 -4.65 15.38
N ASP A 115 14.50 -3.82 16.40
CA ASP A 115 13.67 -4.16 17.53
C ASP A 115 12.19 -4.03 17.12
N ARG A 116 11.55 -5.18 16.88
CA ARG A 116 10.16 -5.24 16.42
C ARG A 116 9.18 -4.53 17.35
N LYS A 117 9.48 -4.43 18.65
CA LYS A 117 8.68 -3.67 19.61
C LYS A 117 8.79 -2.17 19.34
N ASN A 118 10.01 -1.69 19.11
CA ASN A 118 10.26 -0.29 18.77
C ASN A 118 9.63 0.10 17.42
N LEU A 119 9.48 -0.84 16.47
CA LEU A 119 8.74 -0.59 15.22
C LEU A 119 7.26 -0.26 15.49
N ILE A 120 6.60 -1.02 16.37
CA ILE A 120 5.20 -0.77 16.74
C ILE A 120 5.06 0.54 17.53
N GLU A 121 5.98 0.83 18.45
CA GLU A 121 5.99 2.08 19.20
C GLU A 121 6.18 3.28 18.28
N SER A 122 7.13 3.19 17.33
CA SER A 122 7.38 4.22 16.33
C SER A 122 6.17 4.45 15.42
N LEU A 123 5.53 3.37 14.97
CA LEU A 123 4.28 3.44 14.21
C LEU A 123 3.17 4.11 15.03
N THR A 124 3.04 3.77 16.31
CA THR A 124 2.04 4.35 17.22
C THR A 124 2.24 5.86 17.36
N ILE A 125 3.48 6.31 17.58
CA ILE A 125 3.81 7.74 17.69
C ILE A 125 3.43 8.47 16.40
N GLN A 126 3.76 7.92 15.23
CA GLN A 126 3.46 8.57 13.94
C GLN A 126 1.97 8.63 13.62
N LEU A 127 1.19 7.66 14.09
CA LEU A 127 -0.25 7.60 13.85
C LEU A 127 -1.09 8.35 14.89
N THR A 128 -0.48 8.77 16.00
CA THR A 128 -1.14 9.51 17.08
C THR A 128 -1.21 11.00 16.75
N ARG A 129 -2.39 11.59 16.93
CA ARG A 129 -2.63 13.03 16.88
C ARG A 129 -2.86 13.58 18.29
N GLU A 130 -2.98 14.90 18.43
CA GLU A 130 -3.25 15.55 19.72
C GLU A 130 -4.51 15.01 20.42
N ASP A 131 -5.53 14.64 19.64
CA ASP A 131 -6.79 14.08 20.10
C ASP A 131 -6.80 12.53 20.20
N GLY A 132 -5.64 11.90 20.03
CA GLY A 132 -5.47 10.45 20.06
C GLY A 132 -5.27 9.84 18.68
N ILE A 133 -5.46 8.52 18.56
CA ILE A 133 -5.29 7.79 17.30
C ILE A 133 -6.61 7.81 16.56
N PRO A 134 -6.70 8.48 15.38
CA PRO A 134 -7.90 8.46 14.57
C PRO A 134 -8.38 7.04 14.32
N GLU A 135 -9.70 6.83 14.26
CA GLU A 135 -10.30 5.51 14.08
C GLU A 135 -9.63 4.75 12.91
N TYR A 136 -9.54 5.41 11.75
CA TYR A 136 -8.90 4.81 10.58
C TYR A 136 -7.41 4.43 10.76
N ASN A 137 -6.69 5.10 11.67
CA ASN A 137 -5.30 4.79 11.96
C ASN A 137 -5.13 3.56 12.86
N GLN A 138 -6.16 3.21 13.64
CA GLN A 138 -6.11 2.06 14.53
C GLN A 138 -5.97 0.74 13.75
N LEU A 139 -6.56 0.66 12.56
CA LEU A 139 -6.47 -0.52 11.71
C LEU A 139 -5.01 -0.83 11.29
N TYR A 140 -4.20 0.19 10.99
CA TYR A 140 -2.77 0.00 10.72
C TYR A 140 -2.05 -0.65 11.92
N LEU A 141 -2.31 -0.15 13.12
CA LEU A 141 -1.68 -0.64 14.35
C LEU A 141 -2.09 -2.07 14.66
N ILE A 142 -3.38 -2.37 14.58
CA ILE A 142 -3.92 -3.70 14.88
C ILE A 142 -3.34 -4.73 13.90
N LEU A 143 -3.25 -4.40 12.60
CA LEU A 143 -2.64 -5.29 11.61
C LEU A 143 -1.13 -5.47 11.81
N ALA A 144 -0.42 -4.42 12.22
CA ALA A 144 1.00 -4.52 12.56
C ALA A 144 1.22 -5.40 13.79
N GLN A 145 0.36 -5.28 14.82
CA GLN A 145 0.37 -6.15 16.00
C GLN A 145 0.06 -7.60 15.66
N ALA A 146 -0.97 -7.86 14.84
CA ALA A 146 -1.28 -9.21 14.36
C ALA A 146 -0.10 -9.84 13.62
N THR A 147 0.54 -9.06 12.75
CA THR A 147 1.73 -9.49 12.00
C THR A 147 2.89 -9.80 12.94
N LEU A 148 3.16 -8.91 13.90
CA LEU A 148 4.22 -9.11 14.89
C LEU A 148 4.02 -10.41 15.68
N SER A 149 2.82 -10.61 16.24
CA SER A 149 2.49 -11.82 17.00
C SER A 149 2.67 -13.08 16.16
N PHE A 150 2.25 -13.06 14.89
CA PHE A 150 2.46 -14.18 13.97
C PHE A 150 3.95 -14.52 13.80
N TYR A 151 4.80 -13.51 13.55
CA TYR A 151 6.25 -13.72 13.39
C TYR A 151 6.99 -13.99 14.72
N GLN A 152 6.33 -13.79 15.86
CA GLN A 152 6.79 -14.25 17.18
C GLN A 152 6.29 -15.65 17.52
N LYS A 153 5.49 -16.27 16.64
CA LYS A 153 4.83 -17.57 16.83
C LYS A 153 3.79 -17.57 17.96
N ASP A 154 3.30 -16.40 18.36
CA ASP A 154 2.14 -16.27 19.24
C ASP A 154 0.87 -16.23 18.37
N TYR A 155 0.47 -17.40 17.88
CA TYR A 155 -0.64 -17.52 16.93
C TYR A 155 -1.99 -17.19 17.55
N GLN A 156 -2.16 -17.41 18.85
CA GLN A 156 -3.38 -17.03 19.57
C GLN A 156 -3.54 -15.50 19.59
N GLN A 157 -2.47 -14.78 19.94
CA GLN A 157 -2.49 -13.32 19.93
C GLN A 157 -2.60 -12.76 18.51
N ALA A 158 -1.94 -13.39 17.53
CA ALA A 158 -2.06 -13.04 16.13
C ALA A 158 -3.51 -13.16 15.64
N GLN A 159 -4.18 -14.26 15.98
CA GLN A 159 -5.59 -14.49 15.65
C GLN A 159 -6.48 -13.42 16.28
N HIS A 160 -6.29 -13.14 17.57
CA HIS A 160 -7.08 -12.14 18.29
C HIS A 160 -7.00 -10.75 17.63
N PHE A 161 -5.79 -10.29 17.32
CA PHE A 161 -5.63 -9.01 16.63
C PHE A 161 -6.17 -9.04 15.20
N ASN A 162 -6.03 -10.15 14.48
CA ASN A 162 -6.55 -10.26 13.13
C ASN A 162 -8.09 -10.22 13.09
N GLU A 163 -8.75 -10.89 14.03
CA GLU A 163 -10.21 -10.82 14.22
C GLU A 163 -10.65 -9.40 14.56
N LEU A 164 -9.90 -8.71 15.44
CA LEU A 164 -10.16 -7.32 15.76
C LEU A 164 -10.06 -6.42 14.51
N ALA A 165 -9.04 -6.63 13.66
CA ALA A 165 -8.88 -5.88 12.41
C ALA A 165 -10.05 -6.11 11.44
N LEU A 166 -10.50 -7.36 11.29
CA LEU A 166 -11.66 -7.70 10.46
C LEU A 166 -12.94 -7.05 10.99
N ALA A 167 -13.19 -7.12 12.31
CA ALA A 167 -14.34 -6.47 12.94
C ALA A 167 -14.29 -4.94 12.80
N TYR A 168 -13.09 -4.35 12.81
CA TYR A 168 -12.90 -2.93 12.56
C TYR A 168 -13.21 -2.54 11.13
N TRP A 169 -12.76 -3.35 10.16
CA TRP A 169 -13.05 -3.15 8.76
C TRP A 169 -14.54 -3.20 8.45
N GLU A 170 -15.31 -4.09 9.09
CA GLU A 170 -16.77 -4.18 8.91
C GLU A 170 -17.50 -2.89 9.29
N LYS A 171 -16.94 -2.11 10.24
CA LYS A 171 -17.47 -0.79 10.62
C LYS A 171 -17.10 0.31 9.62
N LEU A 172 -16.03 0.12 8.84
CA LEU A 172 -15.46 1.10 7.91
C LEU A 172 -15.18 0.52 6.49
N PRO A 173 -16.16 -0.12 5.83
CA PRO A 173 -15.91 -0.95 4.64
C PRO A 173 -15.48 -0.15 3.40
N ARG A 174 -15.77 1.15 3.35
CA ARG A 174 -15.57 1.99 2.16
C ARG A 174 -14.14 2.45 1.92
N HIS A 175 -13.24 2.24 2.88
CA HIS A 175 -11.95 2.91 2.82
C HIS A 175 -10.75 2.00 2.57
N TYR A 176 -10.86 0.66 2.72
CA TYR A 176 -9.67 -0.16 2.88
C TYR A 176 -9.79 -1.62 2.43
N LEU A 177 -10.13 -1.89 1.16
CA LEU A 177 -10.14 -3.28 0.67
C LEU A 177 -8.77 -3.97 0.81
N HIS A 178 -7.68 -3.23 0.65
CA HIS A 178 -6.32 -3.77 0.82
C HIS A 178 -6.05 -4.27 2.25
N PHE A 179 -6.57 -3.61 3.30
CA PHE A 179 -6.43 -4.08 4.68
C PHE A 179 -7.25 -5.34 4.94
N LYS A 180 -8.46 -5.42 4.38
CA LYS A 180 -9.23 -6.67 4.42
C LYS A 180 -8.47 -7.80 3.75
N TYR A 181 -7.95 -7.57 2.54
CA TYR A 181 -7.17 -8.57 1.83
C TYR A 181 -5.96 -9.01 2.67
N TYR A 182 -5.22 -8.07 3.26
CA TYR A 182 -4.08 -8.40 4.13
C TYR A 182 -4.51 -9.26 5.34
N ALA A 183 -5.58 -8.87 6.04
CA ALA A 183 -6.12 -9.60 7.18
C ALA A 183 -6.58 -11.02 6.81
N GLU A 184 -7.21 -11.19 5.65
CA GLU A 184 -7.62 -12.50 5.12
C GLU A 184 -6.43 -13.39 4.75
N GLN A 185 -5.35 -12.82 4.20
CA GLN A 185 -4.13 -13.58 3.93
C GLN A 185 -3.42 -13.97 5.23
N LEU A 186 -3.41 -13.10 6.23
CA LEU A 186 -2.84 -13.38 7.54
C LEU A 186 -3.65 -14.48 8.27
N ASP A 187 -4.98 -14.41 8.24
CA ASP A 187 -5.89 -15.43 8.79
C ASP A 187 -5.59 -16.82 8.22
N LYS A 188 -5.43 -16.93 6.89
CA LYS A 188 -5.06 -18.17 6.22
C LYS A 188 -3.71 -18.70 6.71
N LYS A 189 -2.71 -17.83 6.92
CA LYS A 189 -1.39 -18.23 7.42
C LYS A 189 -1.47 -18.72 8.86
N ILE A 190 -2.19 -18.01 9.73
CA ILE A 190 -2.37 -18.38 11.14
C ILE A 190 -3.04 -19.76 11.23
N LYS A 191 -4.11 -20.01 10.48
CA LYS A 191 -4.84 -21.28 10.48
C LYS A 191 -4.02 -22.48 9.99
N ASN A 192 -2.95 -22.23 9.24
CA ASN A 192 -2.06 -23.25 8.69
C ASN A 192 -0.76 -23.42 9.50
N SER A 193 -0.58 -22.70 10.61
CA SER A 193 0.63 -22.72 11.46
C SER A 193 0.42 -23.51 12.74
#